data_AF-A0A6V8P429-F1
#
_entry.id   AF-A0A6V8P429-F1
#
_cell.length_a   1.000
_cell.length_b   1.000
_cell.length_c   1.000
_cell.angle_alpha   90.00
_cell.angle_beta   90.00
_cell.angle_gamma   90.00
#
_symmetry.space_group_name_H-M   'P 1'
#
loop_
_entity.id
_entity.type
_entity.pdbx_description
1 polymer ?
#
loop_
_entity_poly.entity_id
_entity_poly.type
_entity_poly.pdbx_seq_one_letter_code
_entity_poly.pdbx_strand_id
1 'polypeptide(L)'
;MISMIKAEVEKMKEKTGLKLGWILKQLGIGRTTYHRWLNWEKPEKKGFVHPLKPLKSEEEAVIWYAKGHSGIGYKRLAYQMLDETVAALTPSQVYRILNKENLLDRWGKTRQETGKGYKDKPTKPNEHWHTDNMYI
;
A
#
# COMPACT_ATOMS: atom_id res chain seq x y z
N MET A 1 0.76 -28.21 -4.60
CA MET A 1 0.48 -28.78 -5.93
C MET A 1 1.71 -29.44 -6.54
N ILE A 2 2.80 -28.70 -6.81
CA ILE A 2 4.05 -29.27 -7.37
C ILE A 2 4.65 -30.37 -6.46
N SER A 3 4.67 -30.17 -5.15
CA SER A 3 5.13 -31.16 -4.17
C SER A 3 4.33 -32.46 -4.18
N MET A 4 3.01 -32.37 -4.36
CA MET A 4 2.11 -33.53 -4.41
C MET A 4 2.34 -34.38 -5.67
N ILE A 5 2.55 -33.71 -6.81
CA ILE A 5 2.87 -34.38 -8.08
C ILE A 5 4.21 -35.12 -7.97
N LYS A 6 5.21 -34.51 -7.31
CA LYS A 6 6.51 -35.15 -7.09
C LYS A 6 6.38 -36.43 -6.26
N ALA A 7 5.65 -36.36 -5.14
CA ALA A 7 5.45 -37.50 -4.25
C ALA A 7 4.71 -38.66 -4.94
N GLU A 8 3.71 -38.37 -5.76
CA GLU A 8 2.95 -39.40 -6.46
C GLU A 8 3.80 -40.11 -7.55
N VAL A 9 4.64 -39.35 -8.27
CA VAL A 9 5.57 -39.92 -9.26
C VAL A 9 6.61 -40.82 -8.59
N GLU A 10 7.15 -40.42 -7.45
CA GLU A 10 8.10 -41.24 -6.66
C GLU A 10 7.46 -42.52 -6.15
N LYS A 11 6.25 -42.43 -5.58
CA LYS A 11 5.47 -43.57 -5.09
C LYS A 11 5.12 -44.56 -6.19
N MET A 12 4.73 -44.10 -7.38
CA MET A 12 4.45 -44.98 -8.52
C MET A 12 5.71 -45.68 -9.02
N LYS A 13 6.83 -44.96 -9.04
CA LYS A 13 8.13 -45.53 -9.43
C LYS A 13 8.58 -46.64 -8.49
N GLU A 14 8.43 -46.46 -7.17
CA GLU A 14 8.76 -47.47 -6.17
C GLU A 14 7.86 -48.72 -6.26
N LYS A 15 6.56 -48.54 -6.47
CA LYS A 15 5.61 -49.66 -6.51
C LYS A 15 5.67 -50.51 -7.78
N THR A 16 6.02 -49.91 -8.91
CA THR A 16 5.88 -50.57 -10.22
C THR A 16 7.20 -50.78 -10.96
N GLY A 17 8.30 -50.11 -10.54
CA GLY A 17 9.58 -50.17 -11.24
C GLY A 17 9.56 -49.59 -12.67
N LEU A 18 8.47 -48.91 -13.06
CA LEU A 18 8.28 -48.42 -14.41
C LEU A 18 9.17 -47.21 -14.71
N LYS A 19 9.53 -47.07 -15.99
CA LYS A 19 10.32 -45.94 -16.47
C LYS A 19 9.58 -44.62 -16.23
N LEU A 20 10.27 -43.61 -15.72
CA LEU A 20 9.73 -42.28 -15.42
C LEU A 20 8.93 -41.67 -16.60
N GLY A 21 9.44 -41.84 -17.83
CA GLY A 21 8.78 -41.33 -19.03
C GLY A 21 7.42 -41.97 -19.32
N TRP A 22 7.17 -43.20 -18.88
CA TRP A 22 5.88 -43.87 -19.02
C TRP A 22 4.90 -43.33 -17.97
N ILE A 23 5.34 -43.19 -16.72
CA ILE A 23 4.54 -42.64 -15.61
C ILE A 23 4.08 -41.22 -15.95
N LEU A 24 4.99 -40.36 -16.40
CA LEU A 24 4.68 -38.98 -16.80
C LEU A 24 3.69 -38.94 -17.98
N LYS A 25 3.79 -39.88 -18.92
CA LYS A 25 2.83 -39.99 -20.03
C LYS A 25 1.42 -40.35 -19.54
N GLN A 26 1.29 -41.27 -18.58
CA GLN A 26 0.00 -41.62 -18.00
C GLN A 26 -0.62 -40.47 -17.20
N LEU A 27 0.21 -39.67 -16.52
CA LEU A 27 -0.22 -38.48 -15.80
C LEU A 27 -0.52 -37.28 -16.71
N GLY A 28 -0.27 -37.38 -18.02
CA GLY A 28 -0.44 -36.27 -18.97
C GLY A 28 0.57 -35.13 -18.80
N ILE A 29 1.70 -35.37 -18.12
CA ILE A 29 2.71 -34.34 -17.81
C ILE A 29 3.89 -34.47 -18.77
N GLY A 30 4.23 -33.38 -19.47
CA GLY A 30 5.43 -33.31 -20.29
C GLY A 30 6.72 -33.42 -19.46
N ARG A 31 7.73 -34.15 -19.95
CA ARG A 31 9.02 -34.30 -19.25
C ARG A 31 9.69 -32.96 -18.91
N THR A 32 9.64 -32.01 -19.83
CA THR A 32 10.18 -30.66 -19.65
C THR A 32 9.49 -29.92 -18.51
N THR A 33 8.17 -30.00 -18.43
CA THR A 33 7.37 -29.42 -17.34
C THR A 33 7.72 -30.05 -16.00
N TYR A 34 7.86 -31.38 -15.95
CA TYR A 34 8.25 -32.09 -14.72
C TYR A 34 9.63 -31.67 -14.21
N HIS A 35 10.64 -31.64 -15.08
CA HIS A 35 11.99 -31.21 -14.68
C HIS A 35 12.06 -29.72 -14.34
N ARG A 36 11.30 -28.86 -15.03
CA ARG A 36 11.16 -27.45 -14.68
C ARG A 36 10.58 -27.29 -13.28
N TRP A 37 9.60 -28.11 -12.89
CA TRP A 37 9.02 -28.10 -11.55
C TRP A 37 9.95 -28.68 -10.49
N LEU A 38 10.78 -29.65 -10.83
CA LEU A 38 11.77 -30.22 -9.91
C LEU A 38 12.78 -29.16 -9.44
N ASN A 39 13.19 -28.30 -10.37
CA ASN A 39 14.14 -27.21 -10.12
C ASN A 39 13.42 -25.86 -9.89
N TRP A 40 12.11 -25.88 -9.67
CA TRP A 40 11.34 -24.67 -9.47
C TRP A 40 11.50 -24.20 -8.02
N GLU A 41 12.30 -23.16 -7.83
CA GLU A 41 12.29 -22.36 -6.62
C GLU A 41 11.34 -21.18 -6.80
N LYS A 42 10.61 -20.83 -5.74
CA LYS A 42 9.77 -19.63 -5.77
C LYS A 42 10.71 -18.42 -5.88
N PRO A 43 10.68 -17.65 -6.99
CA PRO A 43 11.54 -16.48 -7.08
C PRO A 43 11.16 -15.51 -5.97
N GLU A 44 12.17 -14.95 -5.30
CA GLU A 44 11.94 -13.81 -4.42
C GLU A 44 11.32 -12.69 -5.26
N LYS A 45 10.12 -12.27 -4.89
CA LYS A 45 9.50 -11.11 -5.51
C LYS A 45 10.25 -9.87 -5.04
N LYS A 46 11.26 -9.44 -5.81
CA LYS A 46 11.80 -8.08 -5.66
C LYS A 46 10.67 -7.12 -5.96
N GLY A 47 10.16 -6.44 -4.93
CA GLY A 47 9.12 -5.43 -5.09
C GLY A 47 9.62 -4.33 -6.03
N PHE A 48 8.73 -3.80 -6.88
CA PHE A 48 9.05 -2.64 -7.69
C PHE A 48 9.27 -1.43 -6.77
N VAL A 49 10.46 -0.84 -6.83
CA VAL A 49 10.78 0.42 -6.15
C VAL A 49 10.71 1.53 -7.18
N HIS A 50 9.83 2.49 -6.96
CA HIS A 50 9.73 3.66 -7.84
C HIS A 50 11.04 4.46 -7.79
N PRO A 51 11.61 4.90 -8.92
CA PRO A 51 12.87 5.65 -8.95
C PRO A 51 12.85 6.93 -8.11
N LEU A 52 11.73 7.65 -8.11
CA LEU A 52 11.52 8.86 -7.31
C LEU A 52 10.99 8.57 -5.90
N LYS A 53 11.42 7.46 -5.29
CA LYS A 53 11.08 7.20 -3.89
C LYS A 53 11.96 8.11 -3.02
N PRO A 54 11.38 8.86 -2.06
CA PRO A 54 12.17 9.65 -1.12
C PRO A 54 13.19 8.77 -0.39
N LEU A 55 14.41 9.30 -0.23
CA LEU A 55 15.41 8.68 0.63
C LEU A 55 14.98 8.83 2.10
N LYS A 56 15.47 7.94 2.96
CA LYS A 56 15.20 8.02 4.40
C LYS A 56 15.67 9.35 5.00
N SER A 57 16.82 9.86 4.55
CA SER A 57 17.35 11.16 4.97
C SER A 57 16.43 12.32 4.57
N GLU A 58 15.81 12.24 3.39
CA GLU A 58 14.84 13.26 2.95
C GLU A 58 13.54 13.17 3.75
N GLU A 59 13.06 11.96 4.07
CA GLU A 59 11.90 11.78 4.95
C GLU A 59 12.14 12.41 6.33
N GLU A 60 13.31 12.18 6.93
CA GLU A 60 13.71 12.75 8.22
C GLU A 60 13.83 14.28 8.16
N ALA A 61 14.42 14.83 7.09
CA ALA A 61 14.51 16.27 6.87
C ALA A 61 13.14 16.94 6.78
N VAL A 62 12.20 16.33 6.05
CA VAL A 62 10.80 16.82 5.95
C VAL A 62 10.11 16.83 7.31
N ILE A 63 10.28 15.76 8.09
CA ILE A 63 9.67 15.63 9.43
C ILE A 63 10.23 16.70 10.37
N TRP A 64 11.56 16.88 10.38
CA TRP A 64 12.22 17.89 11.19
C TRP A 64 11.73 19.30 10.81
N TYR A 65 11.70 19.60 9.51
CA TYR A 65 11.28 20.90 9.00
C TYR A 65 9.82 21.21 9.33
N ALA A 66 8.92 20.23 9.16
CA ALA A 66 7.50 20.40 9.44
C ALA A 66 7.21 20.61 10.94
N LYS A 67 7.99 20.01 11.84
CA LYS A 67 7.86 20.24 13.29
C LYS A 67 8.24 21.67 13.69
N GLY A 68 9.22 22.27 13.02
CA GLY A 68 9.60 23.68 13.22
C GLY A 68 8.61 24.68 12.62
N HIS A 69 7.85 24.26 11.60
CA HIS A 69 6.95 25.11 10.82
C HIS A 69 5.49 24.70 10.96
N SER A 70 5.02 24.65 12.21
CA SER A 70 3.64 24.27 12.52
C SER A 70 2.63 25.27 11.91
N GLY A 71 1.52 24.76 11.40
CA GLY A 71 0.47 25.57 10.78
C GLY A 71 0.67 25.89 9.30
N ILE A 72 1.82 25.55 8.69
CA ILE A 72 2.01 25.69 7.23
C ILE A 72 1.47 24.46 6.51
N GLY A 73 0.72 24.67 5.42
CA GLY A 73 0.22 23.58 4.59
C GLY A 73 1.34 22.86 3.82
N TYR A 74 1.19 21.56 3.58
CA TYR A 74 2.21 20.70 2.95
C TYR A 74 2.75 21.22 1.61
N LYS A 75 1.92 21.88 0.78
CA LYS A 75 2.37 22.45 -0.51
C LYS A 75 3.37 23.59 -0.30
N ARG A 76 3.10 24.45 0.68
CA ARG A 76 3.96 25.58 0.99
C ARG A 76 5.26 25.11 1.64
N LEU A 77 5.17 24.13 2.55
CA LEU A 77 6.36 23.47 3.11
C LEU A 77 7.27 22.91 2.01
N ALA A 78 6.71 22.26 0.98
CA ALA A 78 7.51 21.70 -0.12
C ALA A 78 8.33 22.75 -0.86
N TYR A 79 7.74 23.92 -1.17
CA TYR A 79 8.48 25.01 -1.82
C TYR A 79 9.47 25.69 -0.89
N GLN A 80 9.14 25.89 0.39
CA GLN A 80 10.11 26.46 1.35
C GLN A 80 11.31 25.53 1.56
N MET A 81 11.09 24.22 1.65
CA MET A 81 12.20 23.25 1.74
C MET A 81 13.07 23.24 0.48
N LEU A 82 12.49 23.54 -0.69
CA LEU A 82 13.24 23.69 -1.93
C LEU A 82 14.08 24.97 -1.93
N ASP A 83 13.47 26.09 -1.56
CA ASP A 83 14.12 27.41 -1.50
C ASP A 83 15.25 27.44 -0.45
N GLU A 84 15.04 26.79 0.69
CA GLU A 84 16.00 26.70 1.81
C GLU A 84 16.96 25.51 1.66
N THR A 85 16.94 24.79 0.54
CA THR A 85 17.84 23.67 0.22
C THR A 85 17.80 22.51 1.23
N VAL A 86 16.66 22.30 1.90
CA VAL A 86 16.45 21.25 2.91
C VAL A 86 16.11 19.91 2.27
N ALA A 87 15.12 19.88 1.37
CA ALA A 87 14.68 18.66 0.69
C ALA A 87 13.99 18.99 -0.65
N ALA A 88 14.35 18.28 -1.72
CA ALA A 88 13.82 18.48 -3.06
C ALA A 88 12.76 17.43 -3.40
N LEU A 89 11.56 17.56 -2.80
CA LEU A 89 10.46 16.63 -2.99
C LEU A 89 9.22 17.31 -3.57
N THR A 90 8.41 16.54 -4.32
CA THR A 90 7.12 17.03 -4.80
C THR A 90 6.15 17.23 -3.64
N PRO A 91 5.17 18.16 -3.75
CA PRO A 91 4.15 18.35 -2.73
C PRO A 91 3.37 17.07 -2.36
N SER A 92 3.19 16.15 -3.32
CA SER A 92 2.52 14.86 -3.06
C SER A 92 3.37 13.93 -2.19
N GLN A 93 4.68 13.87 -2.42
CA GLN A 93 5.59 13.09 -1.56
C GLN A 93 5.62 13.65 -0.15
N VAL A 94 5.73 14.99 -0.02
CA VAL A 94 5.68 15.67 1.29
C VAL A 94 4.36 15.38 2.00
N TYR A 95 3.22 15.49 1.31
CA TYR A 95 1.93 15.10 1.87
C TYR A 95 1.92 13.66 2.40
N ARG A 96 2.43 12.70 1.64
CA ARG A 96 2.47 11.29 2.06
C ARG A 96 3.32 11.07 3.30
N ILE A 97 4.48 11.73 3.38
CA ILE A 97 5.37 11.67 4.56
C ILE A 97 4.66 12.26 5.77
N LEU A 98 4.11 13.46 5.65
CA LEU A 98 3.42 14.13 6.76
C LEU A 98 2.16 13.37 7.21
N ASN A 99 1.42 12.76 6.27
CA ASN A 99 0.25 11.96 6.59
C ASN A 99 0.62 10.67 7.35
N LYS A 100 1.72 10.02 6.94
CA LYS A 100 2.25 8.82 7.61
C LYS A 100 2.65 9.11 9.05
N GLU A 101 3.24 10.28 9.30
CA GLU A 101 3.68 10.75 10.62
C GLU A 101 2.61 11.53 11.39
N ASN A 102 1.37 11.60 10.86
CA ASN A 102 0.23 12.31 11.44
C ASN A 102 0.50 13.81 11.74
N LEU A 103 1.34 14.47 10.93
CA LEU A 103 1.73 15.88 11.06
C LEU A 103 0.84 16.85 10.28
N LEU A 104 -0.18 16.34 9.57
CA LEU A 104 -1.15 17.17 8.83
C LEU A 104 -2.32 17.65 9.68
N ASP A 105 -2.55 17.05 10.84
CA ASP A 105 -3.68 17.37 11.70
C ASP A 105 -3.40 18.66 12.48
N ARG A 106 -3.91 19.78 11.98
CA ARG A 106 -3.92 21.07 12.68
C ARG A 106 -4.81 21.03 13.93
N TRP A 107 -5.88 20.24 13.87
CA TRP A 107 -6.82 20.02 14.96
C TRP A 107 -6.88 18.51 15.15
N GLY A 108 -6.08 17.99 16.08
CA GLY A 108 -5.99 16.55 16.33
C GLY A 108 -7.38 15.94 16.34
N LYS A 109 -7.56 14.81 15.63
CA LYS A 109 -8.84 14.11 15.50
C LYS A 109 -9.51 13.93 16.86
N THR A 110 -10.34 14.88 17.26
CA THR A 110 -11.48 14.57 18.10
C THR A 110 -12.31 13.67 17.20
N ARG A 111 -12.26 12.36 17.46
CA ARG A 111 -13.17 11.40 16.88
C ARG A 111 -14.58 11.83 17.29
N GLN A 112 -15.17 12.75 16.55
CA GLN A 112 -16.59 12.99 16.63
C GLN A 112 -17.19 11.72 16.07
N GLU A 113 -17.79 10.94 16.95
CA GLU A 113 -18.58 9.79 16.58
C GLU A 113 -19.59 10.27 15.53
N THR A 114 -19.41 9.86 14.27
CA THR A 114 -20.40 10.00 13.20
C THR A 114 -21.58 9.08 13.55
N GLY A 115 -22.28 9.41 14.63
CA GLY A 115 -23.17 8.50 15.34
C GLY A 115 -24.33 9.18 16.02
N LYS A 116 -24.59 10.45 15.71
CA LYS A 116 -25.85 11.11 16.02
C LYS A 116 -26.30 11.81 14.75
N GLY A 117 -27.14 11.12 13.96
CA GLY A 117 -27.95 11.80 12.96
C GLY A 117 -28.63 13.01 13.60
N TYR A 118 -28.80 14.07 12.83
CA TYR A 118 -29.41 15.33 13.28
C TYR A 118 -30.57 15.07 14.25
N LYS A 119 -30.36 15.35 15.53
CA LYS A 119 -31.27 14.94 16.61
C LYS A 119 -32.60 15.68 16.53
N ASP A 120 -32.53 16.94 16.13
CA ASP A 120 -33.64 17.87 16.14
C ASP A 120 -34.20 18.03 14.73
N LYS A 121 -34.68 16.95 14.12
CA LYS A 121 -35.32 17.04 12.80
C LYS A 121 -36.61 17.86 12.91
N PRO A 122 -36.80 18.89 12.07
CA PRO A 122 -38.06 19.63 12.04
C PRO A 122 -39.19 18.70 11.60
N THR A 123 -40.29 18.76 12.32
CA THR A 123 -41.53 18.00 12.10
C THR A 123 -42.55 18.81 11.31
N LYS A 124 -42.41 20.14 11.26
CA LYS A 124 -43.31 21.04 10.53
C LYS A 124 -42.53 22.05 9.66
N PRO A 125 -43.12 22.51 8.56
CA PRO A 125 -42.60 23.66 7.81
C PRO A 125 -42.46 24.87 8.75
N ASN A 126 -41.31 25.55 8.71
CA ASN A 126 -40.91 26.73 9.51
C ASN A 126 -40.35 26.48 10.92
N GLU A 127 -40.13 25.23 11.34
CA GLU A 127 -39.48 24.97 12.64
C GLU A 127 -37.98 25.30 12.64
N HIS A 128 -37.31 25.18 11.48
CA HIS A 128 -35.91 25.60 11.31
C HIS A 128 -35.76 26.52 10.10
N TRP A 129 -34.97 27.57 10.28
CA TRP A 129 -34.58 28.48 9.21
C TRP A 129 -33.23 28.02 8.67
N HIS A 130 -33.21 27.50 7.44
CA HIS A 130 -31.96 27.40 6.70
C HIS A 130 -31.70 28.77 6.06
N THR A 131 -30.64 29.43 6.49
CA THR A 131 -30.04 30.51 5.71
C THR A 131 -28.97 29.86 4.85
N ASP A 132 -29.19 29.78 3.53
CA ASP A 132 -28.11 29.46 2.62
C ASP A 132 -27.13 30.65 2.65
N ASN A 133 -26.02 30.50 3.36
CA ASN A 133 -24.92 31.45 3.28
C ASN A 133 -24.25 31.30 1.91
N MET A 134 -24.74 32.07 0.95
CA MET A 134 -24.03 32.35 -0.29
C MET A 134 -22.92 33.34 0.03
N TYR A 135 -21.69 32.84 0.22
CA TYR A 135 -20.54 33.69 0.50
C TYR A 135 -20.20 34.60 -0.70
N ILE A 136 -19.82 35.85 -0.40
CA ILE A 136 -19.13 36.83 -1.26
C ILE A 136 -17.63 36.56 -1.26
#